data_AF-A0A930DPK3-F1
#
_entry.id   AF-A0A930DPK3-F1
#
_cell.length_a   1.000
_cell.length_b   1.000
_cell.length_c   1.000
_cell.angle_alpha   90.00
_cell.angle_beta   90.00
_cell.angle_gamma   90.00
#
_symmetry.space_group_name_H-M   'P 1'
#
loop_
_entity.id
_entity.type
_entity.pdbx_description
1 polymer ?
#
loop_
_entity_poly.entity_id
_entity_poly.type
_entity_poly.pdbx_seq_one_letter_code
_entity_poly.pdbx_strand_id
1 'polypeptide(L)'
;MKVIGKFLKILGKIVLTLLAFLLVCILLYFGKLKFEELQAHREIKEVQAEMKPLSAEYIPENISILSIGEAAHGCKEMQELKLSVFKEMVEKRGFTAFALEADYGECAEINRYIQGGE
;
A
#
# COMPACT_ATOMS: atom_id res chain seq x y z
N MET A 1 47.94 -40.83 1.93
CA MET A 1 46.53 -41.10 1.53
C MET A 1 45.51 -41.02 2.68
N LYS A 2 45.74 -41.60 3.88
CA LYS A 2 44.75 -41.59 4.99
C LYS A 2 44.41 -40.20 5.57
N VAL A 3 45.34 -39.24 5.52
CA VAL A 3 45.17 -37.88 6.09
C VAL A 3 44.26 -37.01 5.21
N ILE A 4 44.45 -37.05 3.89
CA ILE A 4 43.62 -36.33 2.90
C ILE A 4 42.16 -36.78 2.97
N GLY A 5 41.90 -38.09 3.11
CA GLY A 5 40.54 -38.62 3.26
C GLY A 5 39.85 -38.21 4.57
N LYS A 6 40.60 -38.00 5.66
CA LYS A 6 40.04 -37.44 6.90
C LYS A 6 39.71 -35.95 6.74
N PHE A 7 40.58 -35.20 6.08
CA PHE A 7 40.37 -33.77 5.80
C PHE A 7 39.13 -33.53 4.92
N LEU A 8 38.98 -34.29 3.81
CA LEU A 8 37.80 -34.20 2.94
C LEU A 8 36.50 -34.48 3.70
N LYS A 9 36.50 -35.44 4.62
CA LYS A 9 35.33 -35.76 5.46
C LYS A 9 34.97 -34.64 6.43
N ILE A 10 35.97 -33.94 6.97
CA ILE A 10 35.75 -32.78 7.86
C ILE A 10 35.20 -31.60 7.04
N LEU A 11 35.81 -31.31 5.89
CA LEU A 11 35.36 -30.25 4.98
C LEU A 11 33.91 -30.48 4.50
N GLY A 12 33.57 -31.71 4.13
CA GLY A 12 32.21 -32.07 3.73
C GLY A 12 31.18 -31.88 4.85
N LYS A 13 31.55 -32.18 6.11
CA LYS A 13 30.69 -31.90 7.28
C LYS A 13 30.49 -30.39 7.48
N ILE A 14 31.54 -29.59 7.36
CA ILE A 14 31.45 -28.12 7.49
C ILE A 14 30.52 -27.55 6.42
N VAL A 15 30.69 -27.97 5.15
CA VAL A 15 29.82 -27.52 4.06
C VAL A 15 28.36 -27.93 4.29
N LEU A 16 28.12 -29.15 4.76
CA LEU A 16 26.77 -29.63 5.07
C LEU A 16 26.14 -28.81 6.22
N THR A 17 26.91 -28.49 7.27
CA THR A 17 26.43 -27.66 8.38
C THR A 17 26.12 -26.23 7.93
N LEU A 18 26.96 -25.64 7.07
CA LEU A 18 26.71 -24.30 6.51
C LEU A 18 25.48 -24.28 5.60
N LEU A 19 25.27 -25.31 4.78
CA LEU A 19 24.07 -25.44 3.95
C LEU A 19 22.81 -25.61 4.81
N ALA A 20 22.86 -26.42 5.86
CA ALA A 20 21.75 -26.57 6.80
C ALA A 20 21.44 -25.26 7.52
N PHE A 21 22.47 -24.52 7.94
CA PHE A 21 22.30 -23.21 8.56
C PHE A 21 21.68 -22.19 7.59
N LEU A 22 22.15 -22.15 6.35
CA LEU A 22 21.58 -21.29 5.30
C LEU A 22 20.10 -21.63 5.05
N LEU A 23 19.75 -22.92 4.99
CA LEU A 23 18.37 -23.37 4.84
C LEU A 23 17.49 -22.85 5.99
N VAL A 24 17.97 -22.93 7.24
CA VAL A 24 17.25 -22.40 8.41
C VAL A 24 17.06 -20.89 8.29
N CYS A 25 18.09 -20.13 7.91
CA CYS A 25 17.96 -18.68 7.69
C CYS A 25 16.91 -18.34 6.62
N ILE A 26 16.88 -19.09 5.52
CA ILE A 26 15.89 -18.93 4.46
C ILE A 26 14.48 -19.21 4.99
N LEU A 27 14.29 -20.31 5.73
CA LEU A 27 12.99 -20.65 6.31
C LEU A 27 12.51 -19.60 7.31
N LEU A 28 13.40 -19.06 8.14
CA LEU A 28 13.07 -17.96 9.06
C LEU A 28 12.68 -16.69 8.32
N TYR A 29 13.38 -16.35 7.23
CA TYR A 29 13.04 -15.18 6.40
C TYR A 29 11.66 -15.33 5.76
N PHE A 30 11.38 -16.47 5.11
CA PHE A 30 10.06 -16.74 4.52
C PHE A 30 8.96 -16.83 5.58
N GLY A 31 9.25 -17.43 6.74
CA GLY A 31 8.32 -17.50 7.86
C GLY A 31 7.94 -16.12 8.40
N LYS A 32 8.92 -15.22 8.52
CA LYS A 32 8.68 -13.82 8.90
C LYS A 32 7.78 -13.12 7.89
N LEU A 33 8.09 -13.24 6.59
CA LEU A 33 7.33 -12.60 5.52
C LEU A 33 5.86 -13.07 5.49
N LYS A 34 5.63 -14.38 5.68
CA LYS A 34 4.28 -14.94 5.77
C LYS A 34 3.53 -14.52 7.04
N PHE A 35 4.24 -14.35 8.15
CA PHE A 35 3.64 -13.88 9.40
C PHE A 35 3.20 -12.41 9.30
N GLU A 36 4.01 -11.56 8.69
CA GLU A 36 3.66 -10.16 8.41
C GLU A 36 2.45 -10.07 7.47
N GLU A 37 2.40 -10.90 6.43
CA GLU A 37 1.24 -11.01 5.52
C GLU A 37 -0.04 -11.39 6.28
N LEU A 38 0.03 -12.39 7.17
CA LEU A 38 -1.10 -12.80 8.02
C LEU A 38 -1.55 -11.69 8.98
N GLN A 39 -0.60 -10.94 9.55
CA GLN A 39 -0.93 -9.81 10.42
C GLN A 39 -1.58 -8.66 9.65
N ALA A 40 -1.15 -8.37 8.43
CA ALA A 40 -1.71 -7.31 7.60
C ALA A 40 -3.18 -7.56 7.22
N HIS A 41 -3.57 -8.83 7.08
CA HIS A 41 -4.96 -9.23 6.80
C HIS A 41 -5.79 -9.45 8.07
N ARG A 42 -5.22 -9.22 9.25
CA ARG A 42 -5.95 -9.39 10.51
C ARG A 42 -7.03 -8.32 10.60
N GLU A 43 -8.28 -8.77 10.57
CA GLU A 43 -9.42 -7.90 10.80
C GLU A 43 -9.34 -7.25 12.18
N ILE A 44 -9.41 -5.92 12.20
CA ILE A 44 -9.61 -5.14 13.42
C ILE A 44 -11.12 -4.95 13.55
N LYS A 45 -11.77 -5.84 14.33
CA LYS A 45 -13.24 -5.90 14.46
C LYS A 45 -13.88 -4.56 14.82
N GLU A 46 -13.21 -3.78 15.67
CA GLU A 46 -13.66 -2.44 16.07
C GLU A 46 -13.66 -1.47 14.89
N VAL A 47 -12.65 -1.51 14.03
CA VAL A 47 -12.59 -0.68 12.81
C VAL A 47 -13.67 -1.12 11.84
N GLN A 48 -13.80 -2.44 11.58
CA GLN A 48 -14.80 -3.00 10.69
C GLN A 48 -16.24 -2.62 11.09
N ALA A 49 -16.53 -2.59 12.39
CA ALA A 49 -17.85 -2.20 12.89
C ALA A 49 -18.22 -0.74 12.57
N GLU A 50 -17.22 0.15 12.49
CA GLU A 50 -17.39 1.57 12.20
C GLU A 50 -17.20 1.92 10.72
N MET A 51 -16.70 0.97 9.91
CA MET A 51 -16.48 1.18 8.48
C MET A 51 -17.80 1.43 7.75
N LYS A 52 -17.86 2.57 7.06
CA LYS A 52 -18.95 2.91 6.14
C LYS A 52 -18.43 2.94 4.71
N PRO A 53 -19.25 2.60 3.72
CA PRO A 53 -18.89 2.83 2.33
C PRO A 53 -18.65 4.32 2.11
N LEU A 54 -17.64 4.64 1.29
CA LEU A 54 -17.35 6.03 0.93
C LEU A 54 -18.53 6.57 0.11
N SER A 55 -19.26 7.54 0.69
CA SER A 55 -20.43 8.19 0.09
C SER A 55 -20.51 9.63 0.58
N ALA A 56 -20.92 10.52 -0.33
CA ALA A 56 -21.15 11.93 0.00
C ALA A 56 -22.31 12.13 0.98
N GLU A 57 -23.23 11.18 1.10
CA GLU A 57 -24.33 11.21 2.10
C GLU A 57 -23.82 11.37 3.54
N TYR A 58 -22.65 10.80 3.85
CA TYR A 58 -22.08 10.87 5.21
C TYR A 58 -21.29 12.16 5.46
N ILE A 59 -21.15 13.02 4.46
CA ILE A 59 -20.42 14.28 4.54
C ILE A 59 -21.40 15.38 4.97
N PRO A 60 -21.14 16.13 6.06
CA PRO A 60 -22.00 17.22 6.49
C PRO A 60 -22.16 18.29 5.39
N GLU A 61 -23.32 18.92 5.30
CA GLU A 61 -23.60 19.93 4.26
C GLU A 61 -22.72 21.19 4.38
N ASN A 62 -22.43 21.62 5.61
CA ASN A 62 -21.78 22.89 5.88
C ASN A 62 -20.26 22.75 6.05
N ILE A 63 -19.61 22.10 5.08
CA ILE A 63 -18.14 22.01 5.05
C ILE A 63 -17.58 22.84 3.88
N SER A 64 -16.45 23.49 4.13
CA SER A 64 -15.72 24.25 3.09
C SER A 64 -14.51 23.52 2.55
N ILE A 65 -14.02 22.51 3.29
CA ILE A 65 -12.83 21.72 2.93
C ILE A 65 -13.18 20.24 3.17
N LEU A 66 -12.97 19.43 2.15
CA LEU A 66 -13.07 17.98 2.20
C LEU A 66 -11.72 17.39 1.79
N SER A 67 -11.13 16.57 2.65
CA SER A 67 -9.92 15.80 2.34
C SER A 67 -10.26 14.31 2.26
N ILE A 68 -9.87 13.66 1.16
CA ILE A 68 -10.05 12.22 1.00
C ILE A 68 -8.69 11.56 0.72
N GLY A 69 -8.23 10.74 1.65
CA GLY A 69 -7.02 9.94 1.50
C GLY A 69 -7.27 8.63 0.74
N GLU A 70 -6.19 7.92 0.44
CA GLU A 70 -6.20 6.56 -0.10
C GLU A 70 -5.24 5.68 0.71
N ALA A 71 -5.57 4.40 0.89
CA ALA A 71 -4.71 3.51 1.68
C ALA A 71 -3.49 3.03 0.87
N ALA A 72 -3.53 3.11 -0.46
CA ALA A 72 -2.43 2.78 -1.35
C ALA A 72 -2.54 3.55 -2.68
N HIS A 73 -1.39 3.95 -3.23
CA HIS A 73 -1.30 4.50 -4.57
C HIS A 73 -1.51 3.42 -5.64
N GLY A 74 -2.11 3.81 -6.77
CA GLY A 74 -2.29 2.92 -7.93
C GLY A 74 -3.45 1.91 -7.81
N CYS A 75 -4.28 1.99 -6.76
CA CYS A 75 -5.50 1.20 -6.64
C CYS A 75 -6.64 1.85 -7.42
N LYS A 76 -7.09 1.18 -8.49
CA LYS A 76 -8.17 1.67 -9.36
C LYS A 76 -9.48 1.88 -8.59
N GLU A 77 -9.83 0.92 -7.74
CA GLU A 77 -11.08 0.88 -6.99
C GLU A 77 -11.18 2.10 -6.05
N MET A 78 -10.06 2.48 -5.42
CA MET A 78 -10.00 3.69 -4.58
C MET A 78 -10.19 4.96 -5.40
N GLN A 79 -9.59 5.05 -6.59
CA GLN A 79 -9.77 6.23 -7.46
C GLN A 79 -11.21 6.34 -7.97
N GLU A 80 -11.86 5.22 -8.32
CA GLU A 80 -13.26 5.21 -8.73
C GLU A 80 -14.21 5.63 -7.59
N LEU A 81 -13.93 5.18 -6.36
CA LEU A 81 -14.68 5.61 -5.17
C LEU A 81 -14.48 7.10 -4.85
N LYS A 82 -13.25 7.62 -4.94
CA LYS A 82 -12.99 9.06 -4.76
C LYS A 82 -13.71 9.89 -5.82
N LEU A 83 -13.66 9.45 -7.08
CA LEU A 83 -14.31 10.13 -8.20
C LEU A 83 -15.84 10.23 -8.01
N SER A 84 -16.49 9.20 -7.48
CA SER A 84 -17.94 9.24 -7.25
C SER A 84 -18.33 10.32 -6.23
N VAL A 85 -17.57 10.44 -5.14
CA VAL A 85 -17.77 11.51 -4.15
C VAL A 85 -17.46 12.86 -4.75
N PHE A 86 -16.33 13.02 -5.45
CA PHE A 86 -15.93 14.28 -6.07
C PHE A 86 -16.99 14.82 -7.04
N LYS A 87 -17.58 13.97 -7.89
CA LYS A 87 -18.67 14.37 -8.77
C LYS A 87 -19.85 14.93 -7.98
N GLU A 88 -20.26 14.27 -6.90
CA GLU A 88 -21.35 14.79 -6.08
C GLU A 88 -21.01 16.13 -5.43
N MET A 89 -19.81 16.27 -4.86
CA MET A 89 -19.39 17.50 -4.20
C MET A 89 -19.31 18.68 -5.18
N VAL A 90 -18.83 18.43 -6.41
CA VAL A 90 -18.74 19.45 -7.46
C VAL A 90 -20.13 19.80 -8.01
N GLU A 91 -20.87 18.79 -8.48
CA GLU A 91 -22.13 19.00 -9.21
C GLU A 91 -23.28 19.48 -8.31
N LYS A 92 -23.33 19.01 -7.05
CA LYS A 92 -24.45 19.29 -6.14
C LYS A 92 -24.10 20.25 -5.00
N ARG A 93 -22.83 20.27 -4.55
CA ARG A 93 -22.43 21.04 -3.35
C ARG A 93 -21.50 22.22 -3.64
N GLY A 94 -21.26 22.52 -4.92
CA GLY A 94 -20.57 23.75 -5.32
C GLY A 94 -19.08 23.80 -4.99
N PHE A 95 -18.43 22.64 -4.81
CA PHE A 95 -16.97 22.60 -4.70
C PHE A 95 -16.32 22.93 -6.05
N THR A 96 -15.37 23.87 -6.07
CA THR A 96 -14.78 24.38 -7.31
C THR A 96 -13.26 24.26 -7.37
N ALA A 97 -12.61 23.77 -6.32
CA ALA A 97 -11.16 23.68 -6.23
C ALA A 97 -10.72 22.29 -5.79
N PHE A 98 -9.69 21.76 -6.45
CA PHE A 98 -9.01 20.53 -6.05
C PHE A 98 -7.58 20.86 -5.63
N ALA A 99 -7.19 20.37 -4.44
CA ALA A 99 -5.81 20.31 -4.01
C ALA A 99 -5.35 18.85 -4.12
N LEU A 100 -4.26 18.61 -4.86
CA LEU A 100 -3.73 17.28 -5.11
C LEU A 100 -2.41 17.09 -4.34
N GLU A 101 -2.15 15.86 -3.91
CA GLU A 101 -0.85 15.43 -3.36
C GLU A 101 0.16 15.29 -4.52
N ALA A 102 0.56 16.42 -5.09
CA ALA A 102 1.46 16.52 -6.25
C ALA A 102 2.24 17.85 -6.20
N ASP A 103 3.27 17.98 -7.02
CA ASP A 103 4.03 19.23 -7.08
C ASP A 103 3.17 20.37 -7.65
N TYR A 104 3.44 21.61 -7.21
CA TYR A 104 2.67 22.77 -7.66
C TYR A 104 2.75 22.99 -9.18
N GLY A 105 3.92 22.72 -9.78
CA GLY A 105 4.11 22.82 -11.23
C GLY A 105 3.22 21.85 -12.01
N GLU A 106 3.17 20.60 -11.57
CA GLU A 106 2.30 19.57 -12.13
C GLU A 106 0.83 19.96 -11.98
N CYS A 107 0.43 20.45 -10.80
CA CYS A 107 -0.93 20.95 -10.58
C CYS A 107 -1.27 22.13 -11.50
N ALA A 108 -0.31 23.03 -11.76
CA ALA A 108 -0.51 24.17 -12.65
C ALA A 108 -0.67 23.74 -14.12
N GLU A 109 0.06 22.72 -14.56
CA GLU A 109 -0.10 22.10 -15.88
C GLU A 109 -1.46 21.40 -16.00
N ILE A 110 -1.83 20.57 -15.02
CA ILE A 110 -3.16 19.93 -14.97
C ILE A 110 -4.27 20.97 -15.02
N ASN A 111 -4.17 22.04 -14.22
CA ASN A 111 -5.18 23.09 -14.21
C ASN A 111 -5.28 23.83 -15.56
N ARG A 112 -4.17 24.01 -16.27
CA ARG A 112 -4.17 24.59 -17.62
C ARG A 112 -4.89 23.68 -18.60
N TYR A 113 -4.58 22.39 -18.57
CA TYR A 113 -5.19 21.38 -19.43
C TYR A 113 -6.71 21.31 -19.24
N ILE A 114 -7.22 21.22 -18.01
CA ILE A 114 -8.68 21.15 -17.75
C ILE A 114 -9.44 22.42 -18.14
N GLN A 115 -8.76 23.57 -18.22
CA GLN A 115 -9.34 24.83 -18.69
C GLN A 115 -9.27 25.01 -20.22
N GLY A 116 -8.85 23.97 -20.95
CA GLY A 116 -8.81 23.96 -22.41
C GLY A 116 -7.48 24.41 -23.03
N GLY A 117 -6.41 24.50 -22.22
CA GLY A 117 -5.05 24.59 -22.74
C GLY A 117 -4.51 23.24 -23.22
N GLU A 118 -3.29 23.27 -23.76
CA GLU A 118 -2.47 22.06 -23.96
C GLU A 118 -1.87 21.57 -22.64
#